data_AF-A0A1H8MZU8-F1
#
_entry.id   AF-A0A1H8MZU8-F1
#
_cell.length_a   1.000
_cell.length_b   1.000
_cell.length_c   1.000
_cell.angle_alpha   90.00
_cell.angle_beta   90.00
_cell.angle_gamma   90.00
#
_symmetry.space_group_name_H-M   'P 1'
#
loop_
_entity.id
_entity.type
_entity.pdbx_description
1 polymer ?
#
loop_
_entity_poly.entity_id
_entity_poly.type
_entity_poly.pdbx_seq_one_letter_code
_entity_poly.pdbx_strand_id
1 'polypeptide(L)' 'MLRRAEGATIGQIAKALDWQMHSVRGAISGSLKKKQGLTVVAEKTADGERVYRIAG' A
#
# COMPACT_ATOMS: atom_id res chain seq x y z
N MET A 1 -0.73 -2.31 -9.14
CA MET A 1 0.06 -2.75 -7.96
C MET A 1 -0.87 -3.16 -6.81
N LEU A 2 -1.51 -2.24 -6.09
CA LEU A 2 -2.33 -2.57 -4.90
C LEU A 2 -3.61 -3.39 -5.16
N ARG A 3 -4.16 -3.37 -6.39
CA ARG A 3 -5.32 -4.20 -6.79
C ARG A 3 -4.95 -5.65 -7.15
N ARG A 4 -3.66 -5.98 -7.21
CA ARG A 4 -3.21 -7.36 -7.48
C ARG A 4 -3.37 -8.20 -6.21
N ALA A 5 -3.62 -9.49 -6.37
CA ALA A 5 -3.76 -10.43 -5.25
C ALA A 5 -2.51 -10.43 -4.34
N GLU A 6 -1.33 -10.31 -4.95
CA GLU A 6 -0.02 -10.26 -4.28
C GLU A 6 0.22 -8.97 -3.49
N GLY A 7 -0.55 -7.91 -3.73
CA GLY A 7 -0.31 -6.60 -3.12
C GLY A 7 1.01 -5.95 -3.54
N ALA A 8 1.48 -4.98 -2.74
CA ALA A 8 2.80 -4.36 -2.88
C ALA A 8 3.29 -3.79 -1.54
N THR A 9 4.60 -3.80 -1.31
CA THR A 9 5.21 -3.15 -0.14
C THR A 9 5.30 -1.63 -0.34
N ILE A 10 5.43 -0.87 0.75
CA ILE A 10 5.66 0.58 0.66
C ILE A 10 6.94 0.88 -0.13
N GLY A 11 8.00 0.08 0.03
CA GLY A 11 9.26 0.26 -0.71
C GLY A 11 9.08 0.07 -2.21
N GLN A 12 8.31 -0.94 -2.62
CA GLN A 12 7.99 -1.17 -4.03
C GLN A 12 7.18 -0.01 -4.62
N ILE A 13 6.17 0.49 -3.89
CA ILE A 13 5.34 1.61 -4.34
C ILE A 13 6.16 2.90 -4.39
N ALA A 14 6.99 3.15 -3.38
CA ALA A 14 7.91 4.29 -3.31
C ALA A 14 8.84 4.31 -4.52
N LYS A 15 9.50 3.19 -4.83
CA LYS A 15 10.40 3.07 -5.98
C LYS A 15 9.67 3.22 -7.31
N ALA A 16 8.47 2.66 -7.44
CA ALA A 16 7.71 2.71 -8.69
C ALA A 16 7.13 4.11 -8.99
N LEU A 17 6.83 4.90 -7.96
CA LEU A 17 6.29 6.25 -8.09
C LEU A 17 7.33 7.35 -7.91
N ASP A 18 8.58 6.99 -7.60
CA ASP A 18 9.63 7.89 -7.13
C ASP A 18 9.17 8.78 -5.95
N TRP A 19 8.45 8.15 -5.02
CA TRP A 19 7.89 8.82 -3.84
C TRP A 19 8.64 8.44 -2.58
N GLN A 20 8.70 9.38 -1.64
CA GLN A 20 9.15 9.08 -0.28
C GLN A 20 8.18 8.10 0.41
N MET A 21 8.72 7.23 1.29
CA MET A 21 7.92 6.22 1.99
C MET A 21 6.77 6.81 2.81
N HIS A 22 6.97 7.98 3.42
CA HIS A 22 5.93 8.65 4.20
C HIS A 22 4.81 9.23 3.31
N SER A 23 5.13 9.66 2.09
CA SER A 23 4.13 10.10 1.09
C SER A 23 3.25 8.94 0.64
N VAL A 24 3.84 7.76 0.41
CA VAL A 24 3.09 6.53 0.11
C VAL A 24 2.15 6.18 1.26
N ARG A 25 2.63 6.22 2.51
CA ARG A 25 1.79 5.97 3.70
C ARG A 25 0.62 6.95 3.78
N GLY A 26 0.87 8.24 3.54
CA GLY A 26 -0.16 9.28 3.52
C GLY A 26 -1.19 9.09 2.39
N ALA A 27 -0.75 8.66 1.21
CA ALA A 27 -1.65 8.34 0.11
C ALA A 27 -2.55 7.13 0.43
N ILE A 28 -2.00 6.10 1.09
CA ILE A 28 -2.78 4.93 1.52
C ILE A 28 -3.83 5.29 2.57
N SER A 29 -3.46 6.02 3.62
CA SER A 29 -4.41 6.38 4.70
C SER A 29 -5.41 7.46 4.27
N GLY A 30 -4.95 8.49 3.57
CA GLY A 30 -5.75 9.65 3.20
C GLY A 30 -6.53 9.43 1.91
N SER A 31 -5.84 9.18 0.80
CA SER A 31 -6.48 9.13 -0.52
C SER A 31 -7.21 7.81 -0.77
N LEU A 32 -6.59 6.68 -0.44
CA LEU A 32 -7.16 5.36 -0.72
C LEU A 32 -8.24 4.99 0.32
N LYS A 33 -7.90 4.97 1.62
CA LYS A 33 -8.85 4.61 2.67
C LYS A 33 -9.91 5.68 2.90
N LYS A 34 -9.51 6.92 3.19
CA LYS A 34 -10.46 7.97 3.62
C LYS A 34 -11.24 8.60 2.45
N LYS A 35 -10.57 9.04 1.39
CA LYS A 35 -11.25 9.72 0.26
C LYS A 35 -11.97 8.76 -0.67
N GLN A 36 -11.34 7.64 -1.04
CA GLN A 36 -11.92 6.67 -1.98
C GLN A 36 -12.71 5.55 -1.28
N GLY A 37 -12.72 5.49 0.05
CA GLY A 37 -13.46 4.45 0.79
C GLY A 37 -12.94 3.03 0.57
N LEU A 38 -11.71 2.87 0.06
CA LEU A 38 -11.17 1.56 -0.29
C LEU A 38 -10.64 0.84 0.95
N THR A 39 -11.01 -0.43 1.08
CA THR A 39 -10.47 -1.30 2.13
C THR A 39 -9.05 -1.69 1.76
N VAL A 40 -8.04 -1.12 2.41
CA VAL A 40 -6.64 -1.52 2.23
C VAL A 40 -6.18 -2.37 3.40
N VAL A 41 -5.90 -3.64 3.11
CA VAL A 41 -5.34 -4.63 4.04
C VAL A 41 -3.82 -4.51 4.04
N ALA A 42 -3.24 -4.65 5.24
CA ALA A 42 -1.80 -4.72 5.43
C ALA A 42 -1.47 -6.06 6.09
N GLU A 43 -0.72 -6.90 5.39
CA GLU A 43 -0.30 -8.21 5.88
C GLU A 43 1.21 -8.21 6.10
N LYS A 44 1.66 -8.87 7.16
CA LYS A 44 3.09 -9.04 7.44
C LYS A 44 3.56 -10.32 6.76
N THR A 45 4.58 -10.24 5.93
CA THR A 45 5.19 -11.40 5.28
C THR A 45 6.14 -12.12 6.23
N ALA A 46 6.54 -13.35 5.87
CA ALA A 46 7.52 -14.13 6.61
C ALA A 46 8.86 -13.39 6.76
N ASP A 47 9.23 -12.59 5.75
CA ASP A 47 10.44 -11.76 5.72
C ASP A 47 10.35 -10.49 6.59
N GLY A 48 9.21 -10.28 7.27
CA GLY A 48 9.01 -9.15 8.18
C GLY A 48 8.55 -7.86 7.50
N GLU A 49 8.45 -7.83 6.17
CA GLU A 49 7.91 -6.70 5.42
C GLU A 49 6.38 -6.64 5.51
N ARG A 50 5.82 -5.46 5.24
CA ARG A 50 4.38 -5.26 5.14
C ARG A 50 3.96 -5.09 3.70
N VAL A 51 3.10 -5.99 3.24
CA VAL A 51 2.45 -5.94 1.94
C VAL A 51 1.07 -5.32 2.08
N TYR A 52 0.77 -4.36 1.22
CA TYR A 52 -0.50 -3.66 1.18
C TYR A 52 -1.29 -4.12 -0.05
N ARG A 53 -2.59 -4.37 0.12
CA ARG A 53 -3.51 -4.72 -0.97
C ARG A 53 -4.88 -4.09 -0.74
N ILE A 54 -5.57 -3.76 -1.82
CA ILE A 54 -6.98 -3.36 -1.77
C ILE A 54 -7.81 -4.65 -1.68
N ALA A 55 -8.50 -4.85 -0.57
CA ALA A 55 -9.56 -5.84 -0.47
C ALA A 55 -10.80 -5.29 -1.18
N GLY A 56 -11.23 -6.02 -2.21
CA GLY A 56 -12.55 -5.87 -2.82
C GLY A 56 -13.55 -6.77 -2.11
#